data_AF-A0A3A8M285-F1
#
_entry.id   AF-A0A3A8M285-F1
#
_cell.length_a   1.000
_cell.length_b   1.000
_cell.length_c   1.000
_cell.angle_alpha   90.00
_cell.angle_beta   90.00
_cell.angle_gamma   90.00
#
_symmetry.space_group_name_H-M   'P 1'
#
loop_
_entity.id
_entity.type
_entity.pdbx_description
1 polymer ?
#
loop_
_entity_poly.entity_id
_entity_poly.type
_entity_poly.pdbx_seq_one_letter_code
_entity_poly.pdbx_strand_id
1 'polypeptide(L)'
;MVSLLVPLYWLAFLTFASPPTLADFFQKPDRVEVYRARMDPTPDTPPKEDTRPRVGMAVFTVKGQDLTPEERKELAATWTSPENTPKKGRMMCPFNPDMALRFWRGDTWVDVVVCFGCGEQLFYDAKKQSLAAGRLTDFALLHRIADKNKFPRKKDDW
;
A
#
# COMPACT_ATOMS: atom_id res chain seq x y z
N MET A 1 -4.64 5.87 65.43
CA MET A 1 -5.13 6.04 64.05
C MET A 1 -4.18 6.97 63.32
N VAL A 2 -3.30 6.42 62.47
CA VAL A 2 -2.54 7.21 61.47
C VAL A 2 -2.56 6.37 60.19
N SER A 3 -3.31 6.86 59.21
CA SER A 3 -3.50 6.21 57.92
C SER A 3 -2.23 6.28 57.08
N LEU A 4 -1.78 5.11 56.62
CA LEU A 4 -0.77 4.96 55.57
C LEU A 4 -1.32 5.49 54.24
N LEU A 5 -0.70 6.55 53.72
CA LEU A 5 -0.89 6.97 52.33
C LEU A 5 0.11 6.21 51.46
N VAL A 6 -0.38 5.23 50.71
CA VAL A 6 0.36 4.58 49.63
C VAL A 6 0.20 5.43 48.37
N PRO A 7 1.27 6.00 47.80
CA PRO A 7 1.19 6.60 46.48
C PRO A 7 1.07 5.47 45.46
N LEU A 8 -0.12 5.32 44.88
CA LEU A 8 -0.36 4.55 43.66
C LEU A 8 0.44 5.20 42.54
N TYR A 9 1.70 4.79 42.38
CA TYR A 9 2.43 4.95 41.14
C TYR A 9 1.71 4.12 40.08
N TRP A 10 0.86 4.80 39.32
CA TRP A 10 0.38 4.32 38.03
C TRP A 10 1.59 4.14 37.13
N LEU A 11 2.16 2.93 37.13
CA LEU A 11 3.04 2.45 36.08
C LEU A 11 2.20 2.38 34.80
N ALA A 12 2.12 3.49 34.10
CA ALA A 12 1.79 3.50 32.69
C ALA A 12 2.88 2.69 31.98
N PHE A 13 2.66 1.39 31.85
CA PHE A 13 3.38 0.54 30.91
C PHE A 13 3.05 1.08 29.52
N LEU A 14 3.85 2.06 29.07
CA LEU A 14 4.01 2.36 27.66
C LEU A 14 4.60 1.10 27.04
N THR A 15 3.73 0.21 26.57
CA THR A 15 4.11 -0.87 25.70
C THR A 15 4.66 -0.22 24.44
N PHE A 16 5.98 -0.12 24.36
CA PHE A 16 6.67 0.16 23.11
C PHE A 16 6.40 -1.03 22.20
N ALA A 17 5.27 -1.00 21.51
CA ALA A 17 4.99 -1.95 20.45
C ALA A 17 6.13 -1.83 19.44
N SER A 18 6.82 -2.93 19.17
CA SER A 18 7.85 -2.98 18.15
C SER A 18 7.28 -2.39 16.84
N PRO A 19 8.10 -1.64 16.08
CA PRO A 19 7.64 -1.10 14.81
C PRO A 19 7.12 -2.24 13.92
N PRO A 20 6.03 -2.02 13.15
CA PRO A 20 5.44 -3.06 12.33
C PRO A 20 6.46 -3.58 11.32
N THR A 21 6.51 -4.91 11.18
CA THR A 21 7.32 -5.55 10.14
C THR A 21 6.65 -5.37 8.78
N LEU A 22 7.42 -5.57 7.70
CA LEU A 22 6.86 -5.55 6.36
C LEU A 22 5.70 -6.54 6.18
N ALA A 23 5.83 -7.74 6.75
CA ALA A 23 4.80 -8.77 6.69
C ALA A 23 3.50 -8.31 7.39
N ASP A 24 3.59 -7.51 8.45
CA ASP A 24 2.41 -7.00 9.16
C ASP A 24 1.54 -6.12 8.26
N PHE A 25 2.12 -5.32 7.37
CA PHE A 25 1.35 -4.50 6.41
C PHE A 25 0.55 -5.36 5.44
N PHE A 26 1.11 -6.45 4.92
CA PHE A 26 0.45 -7.23 3.87
C PHE A 26 -0.43 -8.35 4.42
N GLN A 27 -0.04 -8.97 5.52
CA GLN A 27 -0.75 -10.11 6.08
C GLN A 27 -1.80 -9.70 7.13
N LYS A 28 -1.60 -8.56 7.80
CA LYS A 28 -2.47 -8.06 8.87
C LYS A 28 -2.74 -6.54 8.76
N PRO A 29 -3.12 -6.02 7.58
CA PRO A 29 -3.44 -4.60 7.46
C PRO A 29 -4.68 -4.25 8.28
N ASP A 30 -4.66 -3.09 8.93
CA ASP A 30 -5.83 -2.53 9.59
C ASP A 30 -6.86 -2.07 8.55
N ARG A 31 -6.37 -1.52 7.44
CA ARG A 31 -7.13 -1.02 6.30
C ARG A 31 -6.30 -1.13 5.03
N VAL A 32 -6.96 -1.37 3.90
CA VAL A 32 -6.36 -1.23 2.57
C VAL A 32 -7.20 -0.24 1.76
N GLU A 33 -6.64 0.91 1.46
CA GLU A 33 -7.27 1.89 0.58
C GLU A 33 -6.90 1.57 -0.87
N VAL A 34 -7.81 1.87 -1.79
CA VAL A 34 -7.65 1.56 -3.22
C VAL A 34 -7.70 2.86 -4.02
N TYR A 35 -6.79 3.03 -4.97
CA TYR A 35 -6.71 4.24 -5.79
C TYR A 35 -6.51 3.91 -7.27
N ARG A 36 -7.07 4.75 -8.14
CA ARG A 36 -6.61 4.85 -9.53
C ARG A 36 -5.25 5.55 -9.50
N ALA A 37 -4.24 4.90 -10.05
CA ALA A 37 -2.90 5.47 -10.17
C ALA A 37 -2.62 5.83 -11.62
N ARG A 38 -1.93 6.94 -11.85
CA ARG A 38 -1.46 7.38 -13.16
C ARG A 38 0.01 7.78 -13.06
N MET A 39 0.68 7.84 -14.22
CA MET A 39 1.99 8.47 -14.30
C MET A 39 1.87 9.92 -13.80
N ASP A 40 2.73 10.32 -12.88
CA ASP A 40 2.87 11.73 -12.52
C ASP A 40 3.70 12.42 -13.61
N PRO A 41 3.17 13.43 -14.32
CA PRO A 41 3.93 14.18 -15.31
C PRO A 41 4.98 15.12 -14.68
N THR A 42 4.90 15.34 -13.36
CA THR A 42 5.70 16.32 -12.61
C THR A 42 6.22 15.73 -11.29
N PRO A 43 6.93 14.58 -11.31
CA PRO A 43 7.32 13.87 -10.09
C PRO A 43 8.25 14.70 -9.20
N ASP A 44 9.12 15.54 -9.80
CA ASP A 44 10.12 16.34 -9.08
C ASP A 44 9.60 17.72 -8.63
N THR A 45 8.56 18.23 -9.28
CA THR A 45 8.02 19.58 -9.05
C THR A 45 6.49 19.57 -9.04
N PRO A 46 5.86 18.84 -8.10
CA PRO A 46 4.41 18.80 -8.02
C PRO A 46 3.85 20.21 -7.79
N PRO A 47 2.69 20.55 -8.39
CA PRO A 47 2.06 21.84 -8.15
C PRO A 47 1.79 22.06 -6.66
N LYS A 48 2.04 23.27 -6.14
CA LYS A 48 1.91 23.59 -4.70
C LYS A 48 0.52 23.30 -4.13
N GLU A 49 -0.51 23.40 -4.96
CA GLU A 49 -1.92 23.22 -4.58
C GLU A 49 -2.40 21.77 -4.75
N ASP A 50 -1.59 20.90 -5.35
CA ASP A 50 -2.01 19.53 -5.62
C ASP A 50 -1.76 18.62 -4.42
N THR A 51 -2.82 18.36 -3.68
CA THR A 51 -2.79 17.54 -2.46
C THR A 51 -2.90 16.04 -2.71
N ARG A 52 -2.93 15.58 -3.98
CA ARG A 52 -3.07 14.16 -4.29
C ARG A 52 -1.87 13.36 -3.79
N PRO A 53 -2.08 12.15 -3.22
CA PRO A 53 -0.99 11.29 -2.83
C PRO A 53 -0.09 10.93 -4.02
N ARG A 54 1.21 10.88 -3.77
CA ARG A 54 2.26 10.59 -4.77
C ARG A 54 3.34 9.71 -4.18
N VAL A 55 3.78 8.71 -4.94
CA VAL A 55 4.93 7.86 -4.63
C VAL A 55 5.68 7.53 -5.92
N GLY A 56 7.01 7.68 -5.90
CA GLY A 56 7.85 7.52 -7.09
C GLY A 56 7.29 8.27 -8.30
N MET A 57 7.01 7.54 -9.38
CA MET A 57 6.45 8.05 -10.64
C MET A 57 4.93 8.09 -10.70
N ALA A 58 4.22 7.80 -9.61
CA ALA A 58 2.77 7.64 -9.60
C ALA A 58 2.07 8.72 -8.78
N VAL A 59 0.99 9.26 -9.35
CA VAL A 59 0.00 10.11 -8.66
C VAL A 59 -1.33 9.36 -8.52
N PHE A 60 -1.94 9.44 -7.34
CA PHE A 60 -3.18 8.75 -7.03
C PHE A 60 -4.36 9.68 -7.31
N THR A 61 -5.07 9.42 -8.41
CA THR A 61 -6.01 10.39 -8.99
C THR A 61 -7.44 10.26 -8.48
N VAL A 62 -7.87 9.04 -8.14
CA VAL A 62 -9.25 8.76 -7.69
C VAL A 62 -9.17 7.76 -6.55
N LYS A 63 -9.80 8.06 -5.41
CA LYS A 63 -9.98 7.08 -4.32
C LYS A 63 -11.16 6.18 -4.63
N GLY A 64 -10.94 4.88 -4.59
CA GLY A 64 -11.97 3.84 -4.66
C GLY A 64 -12.53 3.49 -3.28
N GLN A 65 -13.31 2.43 -3.22
CA GLN A 65 -13.75 1.82 -1.97
C GLN A 65 -12.57 1.09 -1.31
N ASP A 66 -12.42 1.30 -0.01
CA ASP A 66 -11.49 0.51 0.81
C ASP A 66 -11.88 -0.97 0.76
N LEU A 67 -10.90 -1.88 0.86
CA LEU A 67 -11.16 -3.31 0.79
C LEU A 67 -11.95 -3.81 2.01
N THR A 68 -12.91 -4.70 1.79
CA THR A 68 -13.61 -5.38 2.89
C THR A 68 -12.66 -6.29 3.67
N PRO A 69 -12.99 -6.70 4.92
CA PRO A 69 -12.16 -7.65 5.66
C PRO A 69 -11.87 -8.95 4.90
N GLU A 70 -12.83 -9.44 4.12
CA GLU A 70 -12.70 -10.65 3.30
C GLU A 70 -11.73 -10.44 2.15
N GLU A 71 -11.86 -9.32 1.43
CA GLU A 71 -10.94 -8.95 0.34
C GLU A 71 -9.51 -8.74 0.87
N ARG A 72 -9.36 -8.15 2.07
CA ARG A 72 -8.06 -8.01 2.74
C ARG A 72 -7.45 -9.36 3.05
N LYS A 73 -8.24 -10.31 3.58
CA LYS A 73 -7.78 -11.67 3.89
C LYS A 73 -7.36 -12.41 2.63
N GLU A 74 -8.14 -12.30 1.55
CA GLU A 74 -7.82 -12.90 0.26
C GLU A 74 -6.52 -12.31 -0.30
N LEU A 75 -6.39 -10.99 -0.33
CA LEU A 75 -5.20 -10.30 -0.82
C LEU A 75 -3.94 -10.64 0.00
N ALA A 76 -4.07 -10.70 1.32
CA ALA A 76 -3.01 -11.11 2.25
C ALA A 76 -2.47 -12.50 1.93
N ALA A 77 -3.33 -13.45 1.54
CA ALA A 77 -2.93 -14.81 1.18
C ALA A 77 -2.10 -14.86 -0.12
N THR A 78 -2.14 -13.81 -0.94
CA THR A 78 -1.40 -13.73 -2.21
C THR A 78 0.01 -13.16 -2.05
N TRP A 79 0.32 -12.57 -0.89
CA TRP A 79 1.61 -11.91 -0.69
C TRP A 79 2.73 -12.91 -0.44
N THR A 80 3.84 -12.75 -1.15
CA THR A 80 5.10 -13.45 -0.90
C THR A 80 6.16 -12.47 -0.44
N SER A 81 6.99 -12.89 0.52
CA SER A 81 8.12 -12.10 0.99
C SER A 81 9.17 -11.88 -0.11
N PRO A 82 10.04 -10.86 0.03
CA PRO A 82 11.11 -10.60 -0.95
C PRO A 82 12.00 -11.81 -1.20
N GLU A 83 12.35 -12.56 -0.15
CA GLU A 83 13.17 -13.77 -0.20
C GLU A 83 12.53 -14.90 -1.01
N ASN A 84 11.20 -14.97 -1.00
CA ASN A 84 10.42 -16.01 -1.68
C ASN A 84 9.85 -15.53 -3.02
N THR A 85 10.14 -14.30 -3.44
CA THR A 85 9.63 -13.74 -4.68
C THR A 85 10.51 -14.18 -5.84
N PRO A 86 9.99 -14.92 -6.83
CA PRO A 86 10.78 -15.35 -7.98
C PRO A 86 11.39 -14.15 -8.70
N LYS A 87 12.68 -14.24 -9.06
CA LYS A 87 13.31 -13.23 -9.91
C LYS A 87 12.60 -13.21 -11.26
N LYS A 88 11.94 -12.08 -11.56
CA LYS A 88 11.32 -11.90 -12.87
C LYS A 88 12.39 -11.51 -13.90
N GLY A 89 12.27 -12.04 -15.10
CA GLY A 89 13.12 -11.63 -16.22
C GLY A 89 12.95 -10.15 -16.54
N ARG A 90 13.96 -9.51 -17.14
CA ARG A 90 13.84 -8.13 -17.62
C ARG A 90 12.72 -8.05 -18.65
N MET A 91 11.67 -7.28 -18.37
CA MET A 91 10.66 -6.96 -19.36
C MET A 91 10.85 -5.53 -19.89
N MET A 92 10.73 -5.37 -21.20
CA MET A 92 10.79 -4.07 -21.89
C MET A 92 9.43 -3.36 -21.86
N CYS A 93 8.71 -3.43 -20.73
CA CYS A 93 7.43 -2.77 -20.59
C CYS A 93 7.64 -1.42 -19.88
N PRO A 94 7.28 -0.28 -20.50
CA PRO A 94 7.31 1.00 -19.81
C PRO A 94 6.24 0.98 -18.72
N PHE A 95 6.67 0.92 -17.46
CA PHE A 95 5.77 0.82 -16.32
C PHE A 95 4.78 1.99 -16.32
N ASN A 96 3.50 1.70 -16.51
CA ASN A 96 2.45 2.70 -16.56
C ASN A 96 1.37 2.36 -15.52
N PRO A 97 1.33 3.07 -14.38
CA PRO A 97 0.43 2.76 -13.27
C PRO A 97 -1.03 2.63 -13.72
N ASP A 98 -1.74 1.67 -13.13
CA ASP A 98 -3.17 1.46 -13.34
C ASP A 98 -3.95 1.59 -12.02
N MET A 99 -3.41 1.02 -10.95
CA MET A 99 -4.00 1.01 -9.62
C MET A 99 -2.92 1.18 -8.56
N ALA A 100 -3.26 1.77 -7.41
CA ALA A 100 -2.45 1.68 -6.22
C ALA A 100 -3.27 1.16 -5.03
N LEU A 101 -2.60 0.46 -4.13
CA LEU A 101 -3.16 -0.05 -2.87
C LEU A 101 -2.33 0.51 -1.73
N ARG A 102 -2.97 1.10 -0.72
CA ARG A 102 -2.32 1.60 0.49
C ARG A 102 -2.66 0.73 1.67
N PHE A 103 -1.69 -0.03 2.15
CA PHE A 103 -1.82 -0.89 3.32
C PHE A 103 -1.47 -0.11 4.57
N TRP A 104 -2.43 0.08 5.46
CA TRP A 104 -2.24 0.77 6.73
C TRP A 104 -1.94 -0.21 7.86
N ARG A 105 -0.99 0.17 8.71
CA ARG A 105 -0.74 -0.48 10.00
C ARG A 105 -0.44 0.59 11.05
N GLY A 106 -1.35 0.77 11.99
CA GLY A 106 -1.34 1.90 12.91
C GLY A 106 -1.48 3.23 12.18
N ASP A 107 -0.51 4.12 12.38
CA ASP A 107 -0.43 5.46 11.81
C ASP A 107 0.46 5.55 10.55
N THR A 108 1.04 4.43 10.12
CA THR A 108 1.94 4.34 8.97
C THR A 108 1.37 3.44 7.87
N TRP A 109 1.99 3.48 6.69
CA TRP A 109 1.52 2.76 5.51
C TRP A 109 2.63 2.31 4.57
N VAL A 110 2.27 1.32 3.73
CA VAL A 110 3.03 0.89 2.55
C VAL A 110 2.11 0.94 1.33
N ASP A 111 2.58 1.59 0.27
CA ASP A 111 1.89 1.67 -1.01
C ASP A 111 2.41 0.59 -1.97
N VAL A 112 1.48 0.00 -2.72
CA VAL A 112 1.75 -0.91 -3.85
C VAL A 112 1.17 -0.27 -5.10
N VAL A 113 2.02 0.15 -6.01
CA VAL A 113 1.62 0.65 -7.34
C VAL A 113 1.63 -0.52 -8.31
N VAL A 114 0.50 -0.80 -8.93
CA VAL A 114 0.29 -1.93 -9.84
C VAL A 114 0.23 -1.42 -11.28
N CYS A 115 0.98 -2.07 -12.16
CA CYS A 115 0.84 -1.96 -13.61
C CYS A 115 0.35 -3.30 -14.15
N PHE A 116 -0.89 -3.34 -14.63
CA PHE A 116 -1.49 -4.54 -15.22
C PHE A 116 -0.84 -4.87 -16.57
N GLY A 117 -0.52 -3.85 -17.38
CA GLY A 117 0.12 -4.06 -18.69
C GLY A 117 1.48 -4.76 -18.59
N CYS A 118 2.28 -4.41 -17.58
CA CYS A 118 3.54 -5.08 -17.30
C CYS A 118 3.37 -6.31 -16.39
N GLY A 119 2.18 -6.52 -15.81
CA GLY A 119 2.03 -7.44 -14.69
C GLY A 119 3.09 -7.19 -13.62
N GLU A 120 3.33 -5.93 -13.23
CA GLU A 120 4.37 -5.53 -12.27
C GLU A 120 3.83 -4.72 -11.11
N GLN A 121 4.61 -4.68 -10.04
CA GLN A 121 4.31 -3.94 -8.81
C GLN A 121 5.55 -3.21 -8.33
N LEU A 122 5.37 -1.97 -7.88
CA LEU A 122 6.38 -1.18 -7.20
C LEU A 122 5.87 -0.84 -5.81
N PHE A 123 6.75 -0.92 -4.82
CA PHE A 123 6.38 -0.75 -3.42
C PHE A 123 7.09 0.46 -2.82
N TYR A 124 6.37 1.22 -2.00
CA TYR A 124 6.88 2.43 -1.36
C TYR A 124 6.46 2.53 0.09
N ASP A 125 7.34 3.01 0.95
CA ASP A 125 7.00 3.32 2.34
C ASP A 125 6.33 4.70 2.48
N ALA A 126 5.92 5.03 3.71
CA ALA A 126 5.34 6.33 4.04
C ALA A 126 6.27 7.53 3.79
N LYS A 127 7.58 7.30 3.65
CA LYS A 127 8.60 8.29 3.28
C LYS A 127 8.81 8.37 1.76
N LYS A 128 7.98 7.66 0.98
CA LYS A 128 8.03 7.55 -0.49
C LYS A 128 9.31 6.87 -1.02
N GLN A 129 10.00 6.11 -0.17
CA GLN A 129 11.19 5.35 -0.56
C GLN A 129 10.78 4.00 -1.12
N SER A 130 11.46 3.56 -2.19
CA SER A 130 11.19 2.26 -2.79
C SER A 130 11.58 1.12 -1.86
N LEU A 131 10.73 0.10 -1.80
CA LEU A 131 10.93 -1.09 -0.97
C LEU A 131 11.08 -2.35 -1.82
N ALA A 132 12.02 -3.20 -1.46
CA ALA A 132 12.00 -4.60 -1.85
C ALA A 132 10.97 -5.31 -0.95
N ALA A 133 9.68 -5.23 -1.30
CA ALA A 133 8.59 -5.67 -0.43
C ALA A 133 7.92 -7.00 -0.83
N GLY A 134 8.49 -7.70 -1.82
CA GLY A 134 7.96 -8.96 -2.30
C GLY A 134 6.95 -8.78 -3.42
N ARG A 135 5.83 -9.51 -3.39
CA ARG A 135 4.85 -9.48 -4.48
C ARG A 135 3.46 -9.94 -4.06
N LEU A 136 2.41 -9.31 -4.59
CA LEU A 136 1.04 -9.84 -4.61
C LEU A 136 0.91 -10.74 -5.85
N THR A 137 0.72 -12.04 -5.66
CA THR A 137 0.88 -13.02 -6.75
C THR A 137 -0.36 -13.21 -7.61
N ASP A 138 -1.56 -12.92 -7.08
CA ASP A 138 -2.82 -13.08 -7.82
C ASP A 138 -3.22 -11.78 -8.53
N PHE A 139 -2.82 -11.65 -9.80
CA PHE A 139 -3.23 -10.50 -10.63
C PHE A 139 -4.71 -10.55 -11.01
N ALA A 140 -5.37 -11.70 -11.01
CA ALA A 140 -6.80 -11.79 -11.30
C ALA A 140 -7.62 -11.15 -10.17
N LEU A 141 -7.23 -11.38 -8.91
CA LEU A 141 -7.77 -10.66 -7.75
C LEU A 141 -7.57 -9.14 -7.89
N LEU A 142 -6.36 -8.69 -8.23
CA LEU A 142 -6.08 -7.26 -8.42
C LEU A 142 -6.94 -6.65 -9.55
N HIS A 143 -7.15 -7.36 -10.64
CA HIS A 143 -8.07 -6.95 -11.70
C HIS A 143 -9.51 -6.84 -11.20
N ARG A 144 -9.99 -7.81 -10.42
CA ARG A 144 -11.34 -7.78 -9.85
C ARG A 144 -11.54 -6.58 -8.92
N ILE A 145 -10.55 -6.26 -8.10
CA ILE A 145 -10.56 -5.06 -7.23
C ILE A 145 -10.64 -3.78 -8.08
N ALA A 146 -9.84 -3.67 -9.15
CA ALA A 146 -9.87 -2.51 -10.05
C ALA A 146 -11.22 -2.36 -10.77
N ASP A 147 -11.80 -3.46 -11.26
CA ASP A 147 -13.09 -3.45 -11.96
C ASP A 147 -14.24 -3.07 -11.04
N LYS A 148 -14.27 -3.59 -9.81
CA LYS A 148 -15.24 -3.20 -8.77
C LYS A 148 -15.23 -1.69 -8.53
N ASN A 149 -14.04 -1.09 -8.57
CA ASN A 149 -13.83 0.35 -8.42
C ASN A 149 -14.00 1.15 -9.72
N LYS A 150 -14.38 0.50 -10.82
CA LYS A 150 -14.61 1.10 -12.14
C LYS A 150 -13.41 1.90 -12.64
N PHE A 151 -12.19 1.45 -12.35
CA PHE A 151 -11.00 2.10 -12.89
C PHE A 151 -10.85 1.72 -14.37
N PRO A 152 -10.98 2.67 -15.32
CA PRO A 152 -11.01 2.34 -16.73
C PRO A 152 -9.68 1.76 -17.19
N ARG A 153 -9.75 0.59 -17.84
CA ARG A 153 -8.59 -0.09 -18.43
C ARG A 153 -8.26 0.56 -19.78
N LYS A 154 -7.45 1.62 -19.77
CA LYS A 154 -6.67 2.26 -20.88
C LYS A 154 -7.15 2.17 -22.35
N LYS A 155 -8.42 1.93 -22.66
CA LYS A 155 -8.89 1.98 -24.05
C LYS A 155 -9.16 3.41 -24.52
N ASP A 156 -9.35 4.37 -23.60
CA ASP A 156 -9.94 5.68 -23.93
C ASP A 156 -9.15 6.91 -23.41
N ASP A 157 -7.87 6.78 -23.02
CA ASP A 157 -7.05 7.92 -22.56
C ASP A 157 -5.90 8.23 -23.57
N TRP A 158 -6.23 8.47 -24.85
CA TRP A 158 -5.32 9.06 -25.87
C TRP A 158 -5.94 10.33 -26.46
#